data_AF-A0A3N5KPG8-F1
#
_entry.id   AF-A0A3N5KPG8-F1
#
_cell.length_a   1.000
_cell.length_b   1.000
_cell.length_c   1.000
_cell.angle_alpha   90.00
_cell.angle_beta   90.00
_cell.angle_gamma   90.00
#
_symmetry.space_group_name_H-M   'P 1'
#
loop_
_entity.id
_entity.type
_entity.pdbx_description
1 polymer ?
#
loop_
_entity_poly.entity_id
_entity_poly.type
_entity_poly.pdbx_seq_one_letter_code
_entity_poly.pdbx_strand_id
1 'polypeptide(L)'
;MAAQASSFDDDRSRAGWTDAARHGGAGEKAGSYRLPPVPNQEIYFYRKPIDNSRVVRQDDPRARARCWRWIATATAATILLAGVLWPTAYGMLAGYQVESLKAGQQTLQAELASLEAQEASLLSPDRLDEMALQQELIDPAPDQIVHLTPAPDGSLARNMKSK
;
A
#
# COMPACT_ATOMS: atom_id res chain seq x y z
N MET A 1 -20.67 -6.08 55.57
CA MET A 1 -19.71 -7.12 55.12
C MET A 1 -19.64 -7.03 53.61
N ALA A 2 -18.67 -6.30 53.09
CA ALA A 2 -18.50 -6.01 51.67
C ALA A 2 -17.21 -6.71 51.20
N ALA A 3 -17.30 -7.51 50.15
CA ALA A 3 -16.15 -7.99 49.41
C ALA A 3 -16.37 -7.53 47.96
N GLN A 4 -15.66 -6.47 47.58
CA GLN A 4 -15.66 -5.90 46.25
C GLN A 4 -14.21 -5.62 45.86
N ALA A 5 -13.87 -6.05 44.63
CA ALA A 5 -12.83 -5.50 43.74
C ALA A 5 -11.36 -5.63 44.24
N SER A 6 -10.31 -5.71 43.41
CA SER A 6 -10.10 -5.50 41.99
C SER A 6 -8.71 -6.01 41.61
N SER A 7 -8.53 -6.20 40.30
CA SER A 7 -7.29 -5.91 39.54
C SER A 7 -5.99 -6.59 39.94
N PHE A 8 -5.65 -7.60 39.14
CA PHE A 8 -4.29 -8.01 38.84
C PHE A 8 -3.54 -6.85 38.17
N ASP A 9 -2.68 -6.17 38.93
CA ASP A 9 -1.77 -5.14 38.44
C ASP A 9 -0.42 -5.78 38.08
N ASP A 10 -0.16 -5.82 36.77
CA ASP A 10 1.11 -6.23 36.16
C ASP A 10 2.01 -5.00 36.03
N ASP A 11 2.72 -4.66 37.10
CA ASP A 11 3.71 -3.56 37.08
C ASP A 11 5.14 -4.10 37.23
N ARG A 12 5.53 -4.99 36.30
CA ARG A 12 6.93 -5.40 36.11
C ARG A 12 7.58 -4.58 35.01
N SER A 13 7.46 -3.26 35.10
CA SER A 13 8.17 -2.32 34.24
C SER A 13 9.34 -1.65 34.96
N ARG A 14 10.54 -2.00 34.49
CA ARG A 14 11.68 -1.07 34.31
C ARG A 14 12.24 -0.40 35.58
N ALA A 15 13.10 -1.11 36.30
CA ALA A 15 14.17 -0.44 37.04
C ALA A 15 15.45 -1.29 37.08
N GLY A 16 16.53 -0.74 36.51
CA GLY A 16 17.88 -0.95 37.03
C GLY A 16 18.65 -2.19 36.54
N TRP A 17 19.02 -2.23 35.26
CA TRP A 17 20.16 -3.05 34.79
C TRP A 17 21.37 -2.18 34.43
N THR A 18 21.61 -1.13 35.21
CA THR A 18 22.78 -0.25 35.05
C THR A 18 23.28 0.17 36.43
N ASP A 19 23.97 -0.72 37.15
CA ASP A 19 25.00 -0.33 38.14
C ASP A 19 25.75 -1.49 38.83
N ALA A 20 25.86 -2.68 38.22
CA ALA A 20 26.58 -3.80 38.84
C ALA A 20 28.11 -3.76 38.62
N ALA A 21 28.71 -2.59 38.43
CA ALA A 21 30.15 -2.45 38.16
C ALA A 21 30.77 -1.31 38.98
N ARG A 22 30.73 -1.41 40.31
CA ARG A 22 31.69 -0.78 41.24
C ARG A 22 31.36 -1.14 42.69
N HIS A 23 31.80 -2.29 43.16
CA HIS A 23 32.12 -2.46 44.58
C HIS A 23 33.22 -3.52 44.74
N GLY A 24 34.46 -3.08 44.47
CA GLY A 24 35.64 -3.65 45.11
C GLY A 24 35.74 -3.03 46.50
N GLY A 25 35.47 -3.83 47.52
CA GLY A 25 35.52 -3.41 48.91
C GLY A 25 35.66 -4.63 49.80
N ALA A 26 36.89 -4.96 50.14
CA ALA A 26 37.23 -5.89 51.20
C ALA A 26 36.57 -5.39 52.50
N GLY A 27 35.61 -6.17 53.00
CA GLY A 27 34.85 -5.87 54.20
C GLY A 27 34.48 -7.18 54.87
N GLU A 28 35.35 -7.58 55.78
CA GLU A 28 35.18 -8.61 56.78
C GLU A 28 33.76 -8.59 57.38
N LYS A 29 32.90 -9.52 56.93
CA LYS A 29 31.68 -9.89 57.64
C LYS A 29 31.72 -11.37 57.92
N ALA A 30 32.41 -11.72 59.01
CA ALA A 30 32.15 -12.95 59.73
C ALA A 30 30.65 -12.97 60.11
N GLY A 31 29.92 -14.01 59.70
CA GLY A 31 28.59 -14.31 60.23
C GLY A 31 27.38 -14.25 59.30
N SER A 32 27.48 -14.57 58.00
CA SER A 32 26.30 -14.67 57.12
C SER A 32 26.33 -15.88 56.17
N TYR A 33 26.57 -17.08 56.72
CA TYR A 33 26.53 -18.34 55.95
C TYR A 33 25.56 -19.38 56.53
N ARG A 34 24.71 -19.00 57.50
CA ARG A 34 23.65 -19.88 58.00
C ARG A 34 22.39 -19.69 57.16
N LEU A 35 22.03 -20.74 56.43
CA LEU A 35 20.74 -20.85 55.78
C LEU A 35 19.64 -21.02 56.85
N PRO A 36 18.39 -20.58 56.59
CA PRO A 36 17.26 -20.86 57.46
C PRO A 36 17.12 -22.37 57.66
N PRO A 37 16.88 -22.86 58.88
CA PRO A 37 16.70 -24.28 59.13
C PRO A 37 15.41 -24.73 58.44
N VAL A 38 15.55 -25.59 57.43
CA VAL A 38 14.41 -26.33 56.86
C VAL A 38 14.13 -27.54 57.76
N PRO A 39 12.86 -27.84 58.06
CA PRO A 39 12.53 -28.92 58.98
C PRO A 39 12.96 -30.27 58.40
N ASN A 40 13.51 -31.13 59.26
CA ASN A 40 13.78 -32.57 59.06
C ASN A 40 15.11 -32.96 58.38
N GLN A 41 16.10 -32.07 58.27
CA GLN A 41 17.41 -32.44 57.69
C GLN A 41 18.58 -31.83 58.47
N GLU A 42 19.32 -32.67 59.20
CA GLU A 42 20.66 -32.38 59.73
C GLU A 42 21.72 -32.42 58.61
N ILE A 43 21.45 -31.77 57.47
CA ILE A 43 22.36 -31.74 56.33
C ILE A 43 23.17 -30.45 56.39
N TYR A 44 24.43 -30.56 56.79
CA TYR A 44 25.38 -29.44 56.76
C TYR A 44 25.88 -29.22 55.33
N PHE A 45 25.32 -28.25 54.62
CA PHE A 45 25.87 -27.81 53.34
C PHE A 45 27.12 -26.96 53.56
N TYR A 46 28.29 -27.56 53.37
CA TYR A 46 29.54 -26.82 53.26
C TYR A 46 29.60 -26.11 51.91
N ARG A 47 29.41 -24.79 51.90
CA ARG A 47 29.65 -23.97 50.71
C ARG A 47 31.14 -23.73 50.56
N LYS A 48 31.81 -24.53 49.72
CA LYS A 48 33.19 -24.24 49.27
C LYS A 48 33.20 -22.89 48.53
N PRO A 49 33.98 -21.88 48.95
CA PRO A 49 34.11 -20.65 48.20
C PRO A 49 34.85 -20.97 46.90
N ILE A 50 34.11 -21.02 45.79
CA ILE A 50 34.70 -21.14 44.46
C ILE A 50 35.15 -19.73 44.07
N ASP A 51 36.44 -19.46 44.19
CA ASP A 51 37.05 -18.24 43.69
C ASP A 51 37.13 -18.30 42.15
N ASN A 52 36.16 -17.66 41.49
CA ASN A 52 36.10 -17.53 40.04
C ASN A 52 36.75 -16.22 39.56
N SER A 53 37.50 -15.50 40.41
CA SER A 53 38.11 -14.21 40.04
C SER A 53 39.09 -14.30 38.87
N ARG A 54 39.63 -15.48 38.59
CA ARG A 54 40.56 -15.76 37.48
C ARG A 54 39.91 -16.49 36.30
N VAL A 55 38.60 -16.74 36.35
CA VAL A 55 37.89 -17.42 35.26
C VAL A 55 37.61 -16.40 34.17
N VAL A 56 38.48 -16.38 33.18
CA VAL A 56 38.25 -15.67 31.91
C VAL A 56 37.38 -16.56 31.04
N ARG A 57 36.27 -16.01 30.53
CA ARG A 57 35.44 -16.73 29.56
C ARG A 57 36.29 -17.10 28.36
N GLN A 58 36.38 -18.39 28.07
CA GLN A 58 37.11 -18.85 26.90
C GLN A 58 36.29 -18.48 25.67
N ASP A 59 36.77 -17.49 24.91
CA ASP A 59 36.16 -17.11 23.65
C ASP A 59 36.32 -18.26 22.66
N ASP A 60 35.22 -18.98 22.38
CA ASP A 60 35.16 -19.91 21.26
C ASP A 60 34.73 -19.15 19.99
N PRO A 61 35.67 -18.81 19.08
CA PRO A 61 35.34 -18.10 17.85
C PRO A 61 34.42 -18.93 16.93
N ARG A 62 34.44 -20.27 17.05
CA ARG A 62 33.59 -21.16 16.24
C ARG A 62 32.14 -21.12 16.71
N ALA A 63 31.90 -20.97 18.01
CA ALA A 63 30.56 -20.77 18.55
C ALA A 63 29.93 -19.47 18.02
N ARG A 64 30.68 -18.36 18.03
CA ARG A 64 30.25 -17.08 17.43
C ARG A 64 29.96 -17.22 15.94
N ALA A 65 30.86 -17.85 15.17
CA ALA A 65 30.66 -18.05 13.74
C ALA A 65 29.40 -18.88 13.42
N ARG A 66 29.10 -19.91 14.23
CA ARG A 66 27.86 -20.70 14.07
C ARG A 66 26.60 -19.86 14.32
N CYS A 67 26.57 -19.06 15.39
CA CYS A 67 25.43 -18.20 15.67
C CYS A 67 25.20 -17.17 14.54
N TRP A 68 26.27 -16.53 14.06
CA TRP A 68 26.18 -15.58 12.95
C TRP A 68 25.70 -16.23 11.65
N ARG A 69 26.10 -17.47 11.36
CA ARG A 69 25.59 -18.23 10.22
C ARG A 69 24.09 -18.44 10.31
N TRP A 70 23.58 -18.87 11.47
CA TRP A 70 22.13 -19.06 11.66
C TRP A 70 21.35 -17.76 11.51
N ILE A 71 21.85 -16.67 12.11
CA ILE A 71 21.24 -15.34 11.96
C ILE A 71 21.22 -14.93 10.49
N ALA A 72 22.35 -15.05 9.78
CA ALA A 72 22.44 -14.72 8.37
C ALA A 72 21.46 -15.56 7.52
N THR A 73 21.35 -16.86 7.78
CA THR A 73 20.42 -17.74 7.05
C THR A 73 18.96 -17.37 7.31
N ALA A 74 18.59 -17.06 8.56
CA ALA A 74 17.24 -16.67 8.91
C ALA A 74 16.87 -15.32 8.27
N THR A 75 17.77 -14.34 8.34
CA THR A 75 17.60 -13.04 7.70
C THR A 75 17.49 -13.16 6.18
N ALA A 76 18.36 -13.94 5.55
CA ALA A 76 18.30 -14.17 4.10
C ALA A 76 16.99 -14.84 3.68
N ALA A 77 16.53 -15.86 4.41
CA ALA A 77 15.24 -16.50 4.16
C ALA A 77 14.07 -15.52 4.30
N THR A 78 14.12 -14.64 5.30
CA THR A 78 13.09 -13.61 5.55
C THR A 78 13.04 -12.60 4.40
N ILE A 79 14.21 -12.11 3.96
CA ILE A 79 14.30 -11.17 2.83
C ILE A 79 13.81 -11.82 1.54
N LEU A 80 14.18 -13.07 1.29
CA LEU A 80 13.76 -13.81 0.10
C LEU A 80 12.24 -14.00 0.09
N LEU A 81 11.66 -14.39 1.23
CA LEU A 81 10.21 -14.51 1.37
C LEU A 81 9.50 -13.17 1.14
N ALA A 82 9.99 -12.10 1.76
CA ALA A 82 9.46 -10.75 1.55
C ALA A 82 9.56 -10.32 0.07
N GLY A 83 10.69 -10.60 -0.58
CA GLY A 83 10.92 -10.30 -1.99
C GLY A 83 10.06 -11.12 -2.96
N VAL A 84 9.62 -12.32 -2.58
CA VAL A 84 8.67 -13.13 -3.38
C VAL A 84 7.23 -12.64 -3.19
N LEU A 85 6.87 -12.17 -1.99
CA LEU A 85 5.53 -11.66 -1.71
C LEU A 85 5.33 -10.22 -2.24
N TRP A 86 6.37 -9.39 -2.25
CA TRP A 86 6.27 -7.98 -2.65
C TRP A 86 5.70 -7.75 -4.07
N PRO A 87 6.12 -8.50 -5.12
CA PRO A 87 5.58 -8.38 -6.46
C PRO A 87 4.09 -8.75 -6.54
N THR A 88 3.62 -9.68 -5.71
CA THR A 88 2.22 -10.11 -5.74
C THR A 88 1.26 -9.00 -5.30
N ALA A 89 1.64 -8.22 -4.29
CA ALA A 89 0.86 -7.07 -3.85
C ALA A 89 0.86 -5.94 -4.89
N TYR A 90 2.03 -5.66 -5.48
CA TYR A 90 2.15 -4.68 -6.57
C TYR A 90 1.39 -5.10 -7.83
N GLY A 91 1.43 -6.38 -8.18
CA GLY A 91 0.69 -6.94 -9.31
C GLY A 91 -0.82 -6.80 -9.15
N MET A 92 -1.36 -7.00 -7.93
CA MET A 92 -2.78 -6.78 -7.66
C MET A 92 -3.16 -5.31 -7.81
N LEU A 93 -2.38 -4.38 -7.26
CA LEU A 93 -2.62 -2.94 -7.38
C LEU A 93 -2.55 -2.43 -8.82
N ALA A 94 -1.59 -2.94 -9.60
CA ALA A 94 -1.48 -2.64 -11.03
C ALA A 94 -2.66 -3.25 -11.81
N GLY A 95 -3.09 -4.46 -11.44
CA GLY A 95 -4.26 -5.12 -12.02
C GLY A 95 -5.54 -4.31 -11.84
N TYR A 96 -5.78 -3.74 -10.65
CA TYR A 96 -6.93 -2.87 -10.40
C TYR A 96 -6.91 -1.59 -11.24
N GLN A 97 -5.73 -0.98 -11.41
CA GLN A 97 -5.61 0.20 -12.29
C GLN A 97 -5.95 -0.18 -13.73
N VAL A 98 -5.39 -1.29 -14.24
CA VAL A 98 -5.66 -1.79 -15.59
C VAL A 98 -7.14 -2.11 -15.78
N GLU A 99 -7.78 -2.74 -14.79
CA GLU A 99 -9.20 -3.08 -14.86
C GLU A 99 -10.08 -1.82 -14.87
N SER A 100 -9.75 -0.82 -14.04
CA SER A 100 -10.48 0.47 -14.03
C SER A 100 -10.35 1.24 -15.34
N LEU A 101 -9.16 1.22 -15.96
CA LEU A 101 -8.90 1.81 -17.27
C LEU A 101 -9.69 1.09 -18.37
N LYS A 102 -9.76 -0.24 -18.30
CA LYS A 102 -10.48 -1.07 -19.26
C LYS A 102 -12.00 -0.88 -19.17
N ALA A 103 -12.54 -0.77 -17.95
CA ALA A 103 -13.94 -0.44 -17.73
C ALA A 103 -14.29 0.93 -18.31
N GLY A 104 -13.45 1.96 -18.09
CA GLY A 104 -13.63 3.28 -18.68
C GLY A 104 -13.61 3.26 -20.22
N GLN A 105 -12.68 2.51 -20.82
CA GLN A 105 -12.61 2.35 -22.27
C GLN A 105 -13.88 1.71 -22.84
N GLN A 106 -14.41 0.68 -22.19
CA GLN A 106 -15.63 0.00 -22.63
C GLN A 106 -16.85 0.92 -22.58
N THR A 107 -17.01 1.72 -21.53
CA THR A 107 -18.08 2.71 -21.42
C THR A 107 -18.01 3.73 -22.55
N LEU A 108 -16.83 4.28 -22.81
CA LEU A 108 -16.62 5.25 -23.89
C LEU A 108 -16.90 4.64 -25.27
N GLN A 109 -16.52 3.39 -25.51
CA GLN A 109 -16.82 2.70 -26.77
C GLN A 109 -18.32 2.45 -26.95
N ALA A 110 -19.04 2.11 -25.87
CA ALA A 110 -20.49 1.97 -25.90
C ALA A 110 -21.18 3.31 -26.20
N GLU A 111 -20.70 4.41 -25.60
CA GLU A 111 -21.19 5.76 -25.88
C GLU A 111 -20.95 6.15 -27.34
N LEU A 112 -19.74 5.93 -27.86
CA LEU A 112 -19.42 6.18 -29.28
C LEU A 112 -20.34 5.39 -30.21
N ALA A 113 -20.50 4.09 -29.98
CA ALA A 113 -21.40 3.26 -30.80
C ALA A 113 -22.86 3.76 -30.74
N SER A 114 -23.30 4.24 -29.58
CA SER A 114 -24.64 4.81 -29.43
C SER A 114 -24.82 6.15 -30.14
N LEU A 115 -23.76 6.97 -30.18
CA LEU A 115 -23.73 8.26 -30.87
C LEU A 115 -23.69 8.05 -32.38
N GLU A 116 -22.87 7.12 -32.88
CA GLU A 116 -22.82 6.76 -34.30
C GLU A 116 -24.18 6.22 -34.77
N ALA A 117 -24.86 5.41 -33.97
CA ALA A 117 -26.21 4.95 -34.28
C ALA A 117 -27.22 6.11 -34.34
N GLN A 118 -27.12 7.09 -33.44
CA GLN A 118 -27.96 8.28 -33.46
C GLN A 118 -27.67 9.17 -34.66
N GLU A 119 -26.39 9.39 -34.99
CA GLU A 119 -25.96 10.15 -36.16
C GLU A 119 -26.47 9.50 -37.45
N ALA A 120 -26.29 8.19 -37.61
CA ALA A 120 -26.81 7.44 -38.75
C ALA A 120 -28.35 7.56 -38.85
N SER A 121 -29.05 7.54 -37.70
CA SER A 121 -30.50 7.76 -37.69
C SER A 121 -30.89 9.19 -38.06
N LEU A 122 -30.05 10.19 -37.77
CA LEU A 122 -30.31 11.61 -38.06
C LEU A 122 -30.01 11.93 -39.52
N LEU A 123 -28.95 11.33 -40.07
CA LEU A 123 -28.52 11.45 -41.46
C LEU A 123 -29.25 10.50 -42.41
N SER A 124 -30.20 9.70 -41.92
CA SER A 124 -30.99 8.82 -42.79
C SER A 124 -31.76 9.65 -43.82
N PRO A 125 -31.74 9.27 -45.11
CA PRO A 125 -32.36 10.04 -46.19
C PRO A 125 -33.84 10.33 -45.93
N ASP A 126 -34.58 9.34 -45.41
CA ASP A 126 -36.01 9.50 -45.08
C ASP A 126 -36.25 10.66 -44.09
N ARG A 127 -35.38 10.82 -43.09
CA ARG A 127 -35.49 11.88 -42.08
C ARG A 127 -35.03 13.24 -42.64
N LEU A 128 -34.03 13.24 -43.52
CA LEU A 128 -33.61 14.45 -44.23
C LEU A 128 -34.71 14.96 -45.16
N ASP A 129 -35.45 14.06 -45.82
CA ASP A 129 -36.60 14.40 -46.66
C ASP A 129 -37.75 14.97 -45.82
N GLU A 130 -38.06 14.38 -44.66
CA GLU A 130 -39.03 14.96 -43.71
C GLU A 130 -38.63 16.37 -43.25
N MET A 131 -37.34 16.58 -42.93
CA MET A 131 -36.82 17.89 -42.55
C MET A 131 -36.86 18.89 -43.70
N ALA A 132 -36.57 18.46 -44.94
CA ALA A 132 -36.63 19.30 -46.13
C ALA A 132 -38.08 19.77 -46.39
N LEU A 133 -39.05 18.87 -46.23
CA LEU A 133 -40.47 19.20 -46.35
C LEU A 133 -40.92 20.19 -45.26
N GLN A 134 -40.49 20.01 -44.01
CA GLN A 134 -40.84 20.92 -42.90
C GLN A 134 -40.22 22.32 -43.07
N GLN A 135 -39.02 22.41 -43.63
CA GLN A 135 -38.32 23.68 -43.83
C GLN A 135 -38.63 24.34 -45.19
N GLU A 136 -39.59 23.81 -45.94
CA GLU A 136 -39.92 24.24 -47.30
C GLU A 136 -38.70 24.26 -48.25
N LEU A 137 -37.69 23.43 -47.97
CA LEU A 137 -36.50 23.20 -48.79
C LEU A 137 -36.82 22.21 -49.91
N ILE A 138 -37.93 22.44 -50.61
CA ILE A 138 -38.37 21.65 -51.74
C ILE A 138 -37.49 22.04 -52.93
N ASP A 139 -37.00 21.06 -53.67
CA ASP A 139 -36.20 21.31 -54.87
C ASP A 139 -36.98 22.25 -55.80
N PRO A 140 -36.43 23.44 -56.12
CA PRO A 140 -37.14 24.42 -56.92
C PRO A 140 -37.44 23.85 -58.30
N ALA A 141 -38.60 24.22 -58.86
CA ALA A 141 -38.91 23.87 -60.24
C ALA A 141 -37.77 24.33 -61.17
N PRO A 142 -37.44 23.58 -62.25
CA PRO A 142 -36.31 23.90 -63.15
C PRO A 142 -36.29 25.35 -63.64
N ASP A 143 -37.47 25.96 -63.73
CA ASP A 143 -37.77 27.31 -64.20
C ASP A 143 -37.47 28.42 -63.16
N GLN A 144 -37.25 28.07 -61.89
CA GLN A 144 -36.85 28.98 -60.81
C GLN A 144 -35.34 29.03 -60.57
N ILE A 145 -34.56 28.16 -61.23
CA ILE A 145 -33.10 28.12 -61.08
C ILE A 145 -32.46 29.13 -62.03
N VAL A 146 -32.14 30.32 -61.50
CA VAL A 146 -31.38 31.33 -62.24
C VAL A 146 -29.89 31.04 -62.12
N HIS A 147 -29.33 30.35 -63.12
CA HIS A 147 -27.88 30.22 -63.26
C HIS A 147 -27.28 31.58 -63.62
N LEU A 148 -26.57 32.20 -62.68
CA LEU A 148 -25.82 33.41 -62.95
C LEU A 148 -24.64 33.06 -63.86
N THR A 149 -24.67 33.50 -65.11
CA THR A 149 -23.53 33.43 -66.02
C THR A 149 -22.36 34.19 -65.36
N PRO A 150 -21.17 33.59 -65.19
CA PRO A 150 -20.04 34.27 -64.60
C PRO A 150 -19.68 35.47 -65.48
N ALA A 151 -19.84 36.68 -64.95
CA ALA A 151 -19.30 37.88 -65.58
C ALA A 151 -17.76 37.73 -65.64
N PRO A 152 -17.11 38.17 -66.72
CA PRO A 152 -15.67 37.93 -66.97
C PRO A 152 -14.72 38.55 -65.92
N ASP A 153 -15.21 39.33 -64.96
CA ASP A 153 -14.41 40.05 -63.95
C ASP A 153 -14.69 39.66 -62.49
N GLY A 154 -15.30 38.50 -62.21
CA GLY A 154 -15.32 37.94 -60.85
C GLY A 154 -16.05 38.77 -59.78
N SER A 155 -16.94 39.67 -60.19
CA SER A 155 -17.70 40.51 -59.26
C SER A 155 -18.87 39.74 -58.65
N LEU A 156 -18.78 39.50 -57.34
CA LEU A 156 -19.81 38.84 -56.53
C LEU A 156 -20.96 39.83 -56.25
N ALA A 157 -22.20 39.37 -56.45
CA ALA A 157 -23.40 40.15 -56.13
C ALA A 157 -23.47 40.44 -54.61
N ARG A 158 -23.32 41.71 -54.22
CA ARG A 158 -23.58 42.19 -52.84
C ARG A 158 -24.96 42.83 -52.77
N ASN A 159 -25.77 42.40 -51.81
CA ASN A 159 -27.04 43.06 -51.48
C ASN A 159 -26.73 44.41 -50.82
N MET A 160 -26.99 45.51 -51.54
CA MET A 160 -26.81 46.85 -51.00
C MET A 160 -28.03 47.22 -50.14
N LYS A 161 -27.79 47.44 -48.84
CA LYS A 161 -28.80 47.83 -47.88
C LYS A 161 -29.32 49.23 -48.24
N SER A 162 -30.58 49.32 -48.68
CA SER A 162 -31.26 50.60 -48.87
C SER A 162 -31.44 51.30 -47.52
N LYS A 163 -31.16 52.61 -47.51
CA LYS A 163 -31.27 53.51 -46.36
C LYS A 163 -32.70 53.99 -46.16
#